data_AF-A0A938XUK1-F1
#
_entry.id   AF-A0A938XUK1-F1
#
_cell.length_a   1.000
_cell.length_b   1.000
_cell.length_c   1.000
_cell.angle_alpha   90.00
_cell.angle_beta   90.00
_cell.angle_gamma   90.00
#
_symmetry.space_group_name_H-M   'P 1'
#
loop_
_entity.id
_entity.type
_entity.pdbx_description
1 polymer ?
#
loop_
_entity_poly.entity_id
_entity_poly.type
_entity_poly.pdbx_seq_one_letter_code
_entity_poly.pdbx_strand_id
1 'polypeptide(L)'
;MFSNIDRNVKNAFVQKRNQSLDSIFETELKHKIHTVNFNEAIERVTKICGYNLSEVFSNKLIELQDLRNQVTHSEIHFDEIEIQNLFDGFLEELEAYFYDAIGDKYKTVTGYSQLVKNYENYVSILEDKNLKEKKEILDCFLEIFDSIGFGMGLNEVKLITDINIATKIISSIINSDFKLGLDLYNGFCSGDILEIKRIDKNHFSILTNDDNSEYIFKFKGLLIYMPSLHSKYSPILYFEADNDICDEYSKEELRCFRDGIKAIEGIYLYEKDETMYGFEEVNKFHNEYNSTGYMSTPKYHTVHKFLTKGIFCFINFQTLKYRQVVVSLRDWKFEDLKALEVAYRKTLK
;
A
#
# COMPACT_ATOMS: atom_id res chain seq x y z
N MET A 1 -5.71 -18.02 -32.44
CA MET A 1 -6.27 -19.27 -31.87
C MET A 1 -7.66 -18.95 -31.34
N PHE A 2 -8.72 -19.38 -32.03
CA PHE A 2 -10.10 -18.96 -31.74
C PHE A 2 -10.84 -19.94 -30.79
N SER A 3 -11.19 -19.42 -29.60
CA SER A 3 -12.29 -19.72 -28.65
C SER A 3 -12.66 -21.17 -28.33
N ASN A 4 -12.40 -21.59 -27.08
CA ASN A 4 -12.99 -22.80 -26.47
C ASN A 4 -14.45 -22.60 -26.02
N ILE A 5 -15.04 -21.42 -26.24
CA ILE A 5 -16.46 -21.20 -26.01
C ILE A 5 -17.28 -22.06 -26.99
N ASP A 6 -18.05 -23.01 -26.45
CA ASP A 6 -18.93 -23.90 -27.20
C ASP A 6 -19.80 -23.08 -28.18
N ARG A 7 -19.83 -23.55 -29.44
CA ARG A 7 -20.67 -23.03 -30.53
C ARG A 7 -22.14 -22.90 -30.09
N ASN A 8 -22.61 -23.81 -29.24
CA ASN A 8 -23.95 -23.79 -28.68
C ASN A 8 -24.20 -22.51 -27.85
N VAL A 9 -23.24 -22.10 -27.01
CA VAL A 9 -23.39 -20.92 -26.14
C VAL A 9 -23.36 -19.63 -26.96
N LYS A 10 -22.54 -19.56 -28.01
CA LYS A 10 -22.56 -18.45 -28.97
C LYS A 10 -23.93 -18.33 -29.63
N ASN A 11 -24.51 -19.45 -30.06
CA ASN A 11 -25.84 -19.47 -30.68
C ASN A 11 -26.95 -19.05 -29.72
N ALA A 12 -26.88 -19.48 -28.45
CA ALA A 12 -27.84 -19.06 -27.42
C ALA A 12 -27.74 -17.56 -27.10
N PHE A 13 -26.54 -16.98 -27.15
CA PHE A 13 -26.35 -15.55 -26.97
C PHE A 13 -26.95 -14.72 -28.12
N VAL A 14 -26.77 -15.20 -29.36
CA VAL A 14 -27.41 -14.62 -30.55
C VAL A 14 -28.94 -14.70 -30.43
N GLN A 15 -29.48 -15.84 -30.01
CA GLN A 15 -30.91 -16.00 -29.78
C GLN A 15 -31.43 -15.07 -28.68
N LYS A 16 -30.76 -15.00 -27.52
CA LYS A 16 -31.12 -14.09 -26.43
C LYS A 16 -31.23 -12.65 -26.94
N ARG A 17 -30.21 -12.18 -27.67
CA ARG A 17 -30.15 -10.82 -28.20
C ARG A 17 -31.24 -10.54 -29.24
N ASN A 18 -31.52 -11.50 -30.13
CA ASN A 18 -32.53 -11.34 -31.18
C ASN A 18 -33.96 -11.45 -30.66
N GLN A 19 -34.18 -12.22 -29.60
CA GLN A 19 -35.50 -12.52 -29.04
C GLN A 19 -35.79 -11.77 -27.73
N SER A 20 -34.88 -10.90 -27.28
CA SER A 20 -34.98 -10.16 -26.01
C SER A 20 -35.27 -11.06 -24.80
N LEU A 21 -34.68 -12.26 -24.78
CA LEU A 21 -34.83 -13.18 -23.65
C LEU A 21 -34.07 -12.65 -22.43
N ASP A 22 -34.58 -12.90 -21.23
CA ASP A 22 -33.94 -12.47 -19.99
C ASP A 22 -32.67 -13.28 -19.72
N SER A 23 -32.63 -14.52 -20.20
CA SER A 23 -31.53 -15.45 -19.94
C SER A 23 -31.16 -16.32 -21.15
N ILE A 24 -29.87 -16.63 -21.29
CA ILE A 24 -29.38 -17.63 -22.27
C ILE A 24 -29.89 -19.05 -21.94
N PHE A 25 -30.35 -19.29 -20.70
CA PHE A 25 -30.91 -20.56 -20.25
C PHE A 25 -32.39 -20.74 -20.62
N GLU A 26 -33.04 -19.72 -21.19
CA GLU A 26 -34.40 -19.79 -21.75
C GLU A 26 -34.40 -20.27 -23.21
N THR A 27 -33.22 -20.45 -23.80
CA THR A 27 -33.05 -20.97 -25.16
C THR A 27 -33.29 -22.48 -25.23
N GLU A 28 -33.31 -23.04 -26.44
CA GLU A 28 -33.43 -24.49 -26.69
C GLU A 28 -32.36 -25.35 -25.97
N LEU A 29 -31.32 -24.71 -25.42
CA LEU A 29 -30.28 -25.35 -24.61
C LEU A 29 -30.66 -25.61 -23.15
N LYS A 30 -31.87 -25.24 -22.68
CA LYS A 30 -32.35 -25.48 -21.30
C LYS A 30 -32.15 -26.91 -20.80
N HIS A 31 -32.08 -27.89 -21.72
CA HIS A 31 -31.90 -29.30 -21.41
C HIS A 31 -30.47 -29.85 -21.60
N LYS A 32 -29.48 -29.02 -21.98
CA LYS A 32 -28.07 -29.44 -22.08
C LYS A 32 -27.27 -28.91 -20.91
N ILE A 33 -26.79 -29.81 -20.04
CA ILE A 33 -25.84 -29.48 -18.97
C ILE A 33 -24.49 -29.18 -19.63
N HIS A 34 -24.15 -27.91 -19.75
CA HIS A 34 -22.83 -27.47 -20.17
C HIS A 34 -21.94 -27.35 -18.93
N THR A 35 -20.98 -28.27 -18.76
CA THR A 35 -19.91 -28.09 -17.76
C THR A 35 -18.92 -27.08 -18.29
N VAL A 36 -18.78 -25.94 -17.60
CA VAL A 36 -17.83 -24.88 -17.96
C VAL A 36 -16.52 -25.16 -17.22
N ASN A 37 -15.42 -25.30 -17.96
CA ASN A 37 -14.10 -25.39 -17.33
C ASN A 37 -13.61 -23.99 -16.92
N PHE A 38 -12.62 -23.92 -16.02
CA PHE A 38 -12.21 -22.64 -15.44
C PHE A 38 -11.63 -21.66 -16.47
N ASN A 39 -10.81 -22.13 -17.41
CA ASN A 39 -10.30 -21.32 -18.53
C ASN A 39 -11.44 -20.78 -19.40
N GLU A 40 -12.45 -21.58 -19.67
CA GLU A 40 -13.64 -21.15 -20.38
C GLU A 40 -14.46 -20.14 -19.56
N ALA A 41 -14.51 -20.25 -18.24
CA ALA A 41 -15.15 -19.25 -17.38
C ALA A 41 -14.44 -17.89 -17.48
N ILE A 42 -13.10 -17.86 -17.44
CA ILE A 42 -12.29 -16.65 -17.66
C ILE A 42 -12.55 -16.07 -19.05
N GLU A 43 -12.54 -16.91 -20.11
CA GLU A 43 -12.84 -16.46 -21.47
C GLU A 43 -14.25 -15.90 -21.60
N ARG A 44 -15.25 -16.47 -20.93
CA ARG A 44 -16.63 -15.97 -20.95
C ARG A 44 -16.74 -14.63 -20.25
N VAL A 45 -16.13 -14.47 -19.08
CA VAL A 45 -16.09 -13.19 -18.34
C VAL A 45 -15.49 -12.08 -19.19
N THR A 46 -14.35 -12.36 -19.83
CA THR A 46 -13.61 -11.39 -20.63
C THR A 46 -14.26 -11.11 -21.99
N LYS A 47 -14.55 -12.15 -22.77
CA LYS A 47 -15.00 -12.02 -24.16
C LYS A 47 -16.50 -11.86 -24.32
N ILE A 48 -17.31 -12.35 -23.38
CA ILE A 48 -18.77 -12.32 -23.48
C ILE A 48 -19.36 -11.25 -22.54
N CYS A 49 -18.96 -11.25 -21.27
CA CYS A 49 -19.49 -10.29 -20.30
C CYS A 49 -18.82 -8.91 -20.42
N GLY A 50 -17.70 -8.81 -21.13
CA GLY A 50 -17.01 -7.55 -21.39
C GLY A 50 -16.21 -7.01 -20.20
N TYR A 51 -15.95 -7.83 -19.18
CA TYR A 51 -15.12 -7.44 -18.05
C TYR A 51 -13.65 -7.70 -18.37
N ASN A 52 -12.84 -6.65 -18.41
CA ASN A 52 -11.41 -6.79 -18.65
C ASN A 52 -10.70 -7.30 -17.39
N LEU A 53 -10.07 -8.47 -17.51
CA LEU A 53 -9.09 -8.95 -16.53
C LEU A 53 -7.70 -8.52 -16.99
N SER A 54 -6.86 -8.02 -16.07
CA SER A 54 -5.45 -7.79 -16.39
C SER A 54 -4.77 -9.12 -16.71
N GLU A 55 -3.73 -9.10 -17.53
CA GLU A 55 -2.97 -10.33 -17.86
C GLU A 55 -2.35 -10.94 -16.61
N VAL A 56 -1.83 -10.09 -15.71
CA VAL A 56 -1.28 -10.49 -14.39
C VAL A 56 -2.33 -11.20 -13.55
N PHE A 57 -3.53 -10.61 -13.40
CA PHE A 57 -4.60 -11.21 -12.59
C PHE A 57 -5.14 -12.50 -13.21
N SER A 58 -5.24 -12.55 -14.55
CA SER A 58 -5.64 -13.77 -15.27
C SER A 58 -4.65 -14.92 -15.03
N ASN A 59 -3.35 -14.64 -15.04
CA ASN A 59 -2.32 -15.63 -14.75
C ASN A 59 -2.41 -16.13 -13.30
N LYS A 60 -2.59 -15.23 -12.33
CA LYS A 60 -2.81 -15.64 -10.92
C LYS A 60 -4.05 -16.51 -10.74
N LEU A 61 -5.14 -16.24 -11.48
CA LEU A 61 -6.33 -17.09 -11.44
C LEU A 61 -6.05 -18.50 -11.99
N ILE A 62 -5.25 -18.62 -13.04
CA ILE A 62 -4.84 -19.90 -13.63
C ILE A 62 -3.93 -20.66 -12.65
N GLU A 63 -2.92 -19.99 -12.10
CA GLU A 63 -2.02 -20.55 -11.08
C GLU A 63 -2.79 -21.02 -9.84
N LEU A 64 -3.82 -20.28 -9.41
CA LEU A 64 -4.72 -20.69 -8.33
C LEU A 64 -5.50 -21.96 -8.69
N GLN A 65 -5.94 -22.10 -9.94
CA GLN A 65 -6.60 -23.32 -10.41
C GLN A 65 -5.64 -24.51 -10.35
N ASP A 66 -4.40 -24.32 -10.80
CA ASP A 66 -3.38 -25.36 -10.78
C ASP A 66 -3.07 -25.77 -9.34
N LEU A 67 -2.81 -24.81 -8.45
CA LEU A 67 -2.61 -25.07 -7.02
C LEU A 67 -3.80 -25.82 -6.40
N ARG A 68 -5.03 -25.40 -6.70
CA ARG A 68 -6.24 -26.11 -6.23
C ARG A 68 -6.26 -27.56 -6.72
N ASN A 69 -5.93 -27.81 -7.98
CA ASN A 69 -5.89 -29.15 -8.55
C ASN A 69 -4.82 -30.01 -7.86
N GLN A 70 -3.63 -29.46 -7.63
CA GLN A 70 -2.54 -30.12 -6.91
C GLN A 70 -2.94 -30.52 -5.48
N VAL A 71 -3.58 -29.60 -4.75
CA VAL A 71 -4.13 -29.86 -3.40
C VAL A 71 -5.21 -30.94 -3.44
N THR A 72 -6.11 -30.87 -4.41
CA THR A 72 -7.25 -31.81 -4.51
C THR A 72 -6.80 -33.21 -4.93
N HIS A 73 -5.75 -33.31 -5.73
CA HIS A 73 -5.21 -34.57 -6.25
C HIS A 73 -3.99 -35.08 -5.48
N SER A 74 -3.69 -34.50 -4.31
CA SER A 74 -2.68 -34.95 -3.36
C SER A 74 -1.25 -34.97 -3.91
N GLU A 75 -0.85 -33.95 -4.68
CA GLU A 75 0.59 -33.72 -4.90
C GLU A 75 1.26 -33.34 -3.57
N ILE A 76 2.35 -34.04 -3.25
CA ILE A 76 2.94 -34.07 -1.89
C ILE A 76 3.90 -32.89 -1.65
N HIS A 77 4.24 -32.12 -2.67
CA HIS A 77 5.21 -31.03 -2.55
C HIS A 77 4.65 -29.72 -3.08
N PHE A 78 4.51 -28.75 -2.19
CA PHE A 78 4.20 -27.37 -2.50
C PHE A 78 5.44 -26.53 -2.26
N ASP A 79 5.81 -25.69 -3.22
CA ASP A 79 6.79 -24.63 -2.96
C ASP A 79 6.10 -23.49 -2.22
N GLU A 80 6.50 -23.28 -0.96
CA GLU A 80 5.96 -22.21 -0.12
C GLU A 80 6.19 -20.82 -0.73
N ILE A 81 7.28 -20.64 -1.49
CA ILE A 81 7.59 -19.37 -2.15
C ILE A 81 6.63 -19.12 -3.31
N GLU A 82 6.32 -20.14 -4.11
CA GLU A 82 5.33 -20.03 -5.18
C GLU A 82 3.93 -19.71 -4.63
N ILE A 83 3.52 -20.36 -3.53
CA ILE A 83 2.26 -20.06 -2.86
C ILE A 83 2.24 -18.61 -2.34
N GLN A 84 3.30 -18.16 -1.67
CA GLN A 84 3.38 -16.80 -1.15
C GLN A 84 3.30 -15.75 -2.26
N ASN A 85 4.04 -15.97 -3.36
CA ASN A 85 4.02 -15.08 -4.52
C ASN A 85 2.65 -15.06 -5.21
N LEU A 86 1.97 -16.21 -5.29
CA LEU A 86 0.63 -16.31 -5.85
C LEU A 86 -0.38 -15.47 -5.03
N PHE A 87 -0.34 -15.58 -3.70
CA PHE A 87 -1.29 -14.89 -2.83
C PHE A 87 -0.92 -13.43 -2.55
N ASP A 88 0.29 -12.99 -2.88
CA ASP A 88 0.71 -11.59 -2.69
C ASP A 88 -0.09 -10.65 -3.60
N GLY A 89 -0.82 -9.71 -3.00
CA GLY A 89 -1.70 -8.77 -3.69
C GLY A 89 -2.93 -9.41 -4.39
N PHE A 90 -3.08 -10.73 -4.36
CA PHE A 90 -4.12 -11.42 -5.13
C PHE A 90 -5.52 -11.18 -4.59
N LEU A 91 -5.67 -11.09 -3.26
CA LEU A 91 -6.96 -10.78 -2.64
C LEU A 91 -7.40 -9.36 -3.00
N GLU A 92 -6.47 -8.40 -3.02
CA GLU A 92 -6.73 -7.02 -3.41
C GLU A 92 -7.16 -6.91 -4.86
N GLU A 93 -6.47 -7.60 -5.78
CA GLU A 93 -6.86 -7.65 -7.19
C GLU A 93 -8.24 -8.29 -7.38
N LEU A 94 -8.52 -9.37 -6.63
CA LEU A 94 -9.80 -10.06 -6.67
C LEU A 94 -10.93 -9.17 -6.17
N GLU A 95 -10.69 -8.39 -5.12
CA GLU A 95 -11.67 -7.45 -4.60
C GLU A 95 -11.90 -6.25 -5.50
N ALA A 96 -10.84 -5.65 -6.04
CA ALA A 96 -10.95 -4.57 -7.00
C ALA A 96 -11.75 -5.01 -8.22
N TYR A 97 -11.45 -6.20 -8.75
CA TYR A 97 -12.19 -6.79 -9.86
C TYR A 97 -13.68 -6.98 -9.54
N PHE A 98 -14.01 -7.58 -8.40
CA PHE A 98 -15.42 -7.77 -8.04
C PHE A 98 -16.12 -6.46 -7.75
N TYR A 99 -15.47 -5.51 -7.08
CA TYR A 99 -16.04 -4.19 -6.85
C TYR A 99 -16.35 -3.48 -8.17
N ASP A 100 -15.41 -3.46 -9.13
CA ASP A 100 -15.63 -2.87 -10.46
C ASP A 100 -16.78 -3.58 -11.22
N ALA A 101 -16.88 -4.90 -11.08
CA ALA A 101 -17.83 -5.70 -11.86
C ALA A 101 -19.28 -5.66 -11.31
N ILE A 102 -19.46 -5.63 -10.00
CA ILE A 102 -20.79 -5.74 -9.35
C ILE A 102 -21.10 -4.60 -8.37
N GLY A 103 -20.18 -3.65 -8.19
CA GLY A 103 -20.35 -2.42 -7.42
C GLY A 103 -20.70 -2.65 -5.96
N ASP A 104 -21.56 -1.79 -5.42
CA ASP A 104 -21.99 -1.79 -4.02
C ASP A 104 -22.72 -3.06 -3.57
N LYS A 105 -23.16 -3.90 -4.53
CA LYS A 105 -23.74 -5.22 -4.23
C LYS A 105 -22.69 -6.24 -3.82
N TYR A 106 -21.41 -5.99 -4.14
CA TYR A 106 -20.32 -6.82 -3.67
C TYR A 106 -20.12 -6.64 -2.16
N LYS A 107 -20.19 -7.73 -1.43
CA LYS A 107 -19.66 -7.78 -0.07
C LYS A 107 -18.21 -8.22 -0.20
N THR A 108 -17.30 -7.26 -0.12
CA THR A 108 -15.85 -7.51 -0.04
C THR A 108 -15.56 -8.46 1.12
N VAL A 109 -14.53 -9.29 0.96
CA VAL A 109 -14.05 -10.21 2.01
C VAL A 109 -13.20 -9.44 3.03
N THR A 110 -12.52 -8.39 2.59
CA THR A 110 -11.83 -7.37 3.40
C THR A 110 -12.79 -6.23 3.74
N GLY A 111 -12.56 -5.52 4.83
CA GLY A 111 -13.58 -4.75 5.54
C GLY A 111 -14.10 -3.47 4.88
N TYR A 112 -13.85 -3.20 3.58
CA TYR A 112 -14.42 -2.04 2.86
C TYR A 112 -15.93 -1.94 3.01
N SER A 113 -16.61 -3.04 2.68
CA SER A 113 -18.06 -3.08 2.74
C SER A 113 -18.57 -3.04 4.18
N GLN A 114 -17.71 -3.21 5.18
CA GLN A 114 -18.07 -3.08 6.59
C GLN A 114 -17.88 -1.65 7.09
N LEU A 115 -16.84 -0.94 6.64
CA LEU A 115 -16.58 0.45 6.99
C LEU A 115 -17.64 1.36 6.38
N VAL A 116 -17.90 1.22 5.08
CA VAL A 116 -18.91 1.99 4.35
C VAL A 116 -20.34 1.68 4.85
N LYS A 117 -20.73 0.40 5.01
CA LYS A 117 -22.12 0.05 5.41
C LYS A 117 -22.49 0.51 6.82
N ASN A 118 -21.53 0.70 7.71
CA ASN A 118 -21.78 1.06 9.09
C ASN A 118 -21.30 2.48 9.41
N TYR A 119 -20.91 3.26 8.40
CA TYR A 119 -20.32 4.57 8.59
C TYR A 119 -21.19 5.51 9.43
N GLU A 120 -22.50 5.59 9.18
CA GLU A 120 -23.42 6.41 9.99
C GLU A 120 -23.43 5.98 11.46
N ASN A 121 -23.45 4.67 11.73
CA ASN A 121 -23.35 4.14 13.10
C ASN A 121 -22.00 4.50 13.74
N TYR A 122 -20.94 4.52 12.94
CA TYR A 122 -19.59 4.85 13.41
C TYR A 122 -19.44 6.33 13.72
N VAL A 123 -19.99 7.21 12.89
CA VAL A 123 -20.08 8.65 13.16
C VAL A 123 -20.81 8.88 14.48
N SER A 124 -21.96 8.25 14.69
CA SER A 124 -22.70 8.36 15.95
C SER A 124 -21.85 7.92 17.15
N ILE A 125 -21.14 6.79 17.07
CA ILE A 125 -20.26 6.31 18.16
C ILE A 125 -19.10 7.28 18.43
N LEU A 126 -18.52 7.87 17.39
CA LEU A 126 -17.39 8.80 17.52
C LEU A 126 -17.85 10.14 18.10
N GLU A 127 -19.02 10.62 17.68
CA GLU A 127 -19.68 11.82 18.23
C GLU A 127 -20.02 11.62 19.72
N ASP A 128 -20.65 10.50 20.08
CA ASP A 128 -20.95 10.14 21.47
C ASP A 128 -19.68 10.10 22.36
N LYS A 129 -18.54 9.74 21.77
CA LYS A 129 -17.24 9.64 22.47
C LYS A 129 -16.40 10.93 22.39
N ASN A 130 -16.91 11.99 21.77
CA ASN A 130 -16.18 13.24 21.50
C ASN A 130 -14.83 13.00 20.78
N LEU A 131 -14.83 12.17 19.73
CA LEU A 131 -13.65 11.82 18.92
C LEU A 131 -13.72 12.45 17.52
N LYS A 132 -13.84 13.78 17.47
CA LYS A 132 -14.06 14.53 16.22
C LYS A 132 -12.91 14.38 15.23
N GLU A 133 -11.67 14.47 15.70
CA GLU A 133 -10.48 14.37 14.85
C GLU A 133 -10.37 12.99 14.21
N LYS A 134 -10.76 11.94 14.95
CA LYS A 134 -10.77 10.57 14.42
C LYS A 134 -11.82 10.38 13.33
N LYS A 135 -12.97 11.05 13.46
CA LYS A 135 -13.99 11.06 12.41
C LYS A 135 -13.44 11.71 11.14
N GLU A 136 -12.87 12.91 11.24
CA GLU A 136 -12.28 13.62 10.09
C GLU A 136 -11.21 12.78 9.37
N ILE A 137 -10.35 12.08 10.13
CA ILE A 137 -9.35 11.17 9.56
C ILE A 137 -10.01 9.98 8.85
N LEU A 138 -11.04 9.37 9.45
CA LEU A 138 -11.75 8.25 8.82
C LEU A 138 -12.48 8.67 7.54
N ASP A 139 -13.05 9.88 7.52
CA ASP A 139 -13.71 10.47 6.35
C ASP A 139 -12.71 10.61 5.20
N CYS A 140 -11.52 11.15 5.50
CA CYS A 140 -10.42 11.23 4.53
C CYS A 140 -10.02 9.84 3.99
N PHE A 141 -9.84 8.84 4.85
CA PHE A 141 -9.50 7.48 4.39
C PHE A 141 -10.61 6.86 3.52
N LEU A 142 -11.87 7.11 3.84
CA LEU A 142 -13.01 6.64 3.05
C LEU A 142 -13.00 7.22 1.64
N GLU A 143 -12.85 8.55 1.52
CA GLU A 143 -12.76 9.23 0.24
C GLU A 143 -11.58 8.72 -0.60
N ILE A 144 -10.43 8.52 0.06
CA ILE A 144 -9.25 7.95 -0.57
C ILE A 144 -9.58 6.56 -1.12
N PHE A 145 -10.06 5.66 -0.26
CA PHE A 145 -10.33 4.26 -0.59
C PHE A 145 -11.35 4.11 -1.71
N ASP A 146 -12.41 4.92 -1.70
CA ASP A 146 -13.39 4.99 -2.78
C ASP A 146 -12.74 5.41 -4.11
N SER A 147 -11.91 6.47 -4.08
CA SER A 147 -11.23 6.98 -5.28
C SER A 147 -10.23 6.00 -5.93
N ILE A 148 -9.73 5.03 -5.17
CA ILE A 148 -8.74 4.04 -5.65
C ILE A 148 -9.32 2.63 -5.80
N GLY A 149 -10.63 2.44 -5.56
CA GLY A 149 -11.27 1.13 -5.62
C GLY A 149 -10.70 0.13 -4.61
N PHE A 150 -10.24 0.63 -3.46
CA PHE A 150 -9.51 -0.16 -2.49
C PHE A 150 -10.29 -0.32 -1.20
N GLY A 151 -10.22 -1.52 -0.62
CA GLY A 151 -11.00 -1.85 0.55
C GLY A 151 -10.26 -1.89 1.87
N MET A 152 -10.76 -1.23 2.92
CA MET A 152 -10.25 -1.43 4.28
C MET A 152 -11.34 -1.25 5.33
N GLY A 153 -11.36 -2.15 6.31
CA GLY A 153 -12.21 -2.13 7.48
C GLY A 153 -11.56 -1.52 8.72
N LEU A 154 -12.30 -1.58 9.82
CA LEU A 154 -11.83 -1.17 11.13
C LEU A 154 -11.17 -2.33 11.84
N ASN A 155 -10.20 -2.02 12.70
CA ASN A 155 -9.40 -3.04 13.37
C ASN A 155 -8.76 -3.99 12.34
N GLU A 156 -8.30 -3.42 11.23
CA GLU A 156 -7.74 -4.13 10.09
C GLU A 156 -6.33 -3.58 9.81
N VAL A 157 -5.52 -4.43 9.21
CA VAL A 157 -4.20 -4.08 8.68
C VAL A 157 -4.17 -4.46 7.22
N LYS A 158 -3.57 -3.63 6.39
CA LYS A 158 -3.47 -3.89 4.95
C LYS A 158 -2.14 -3.45 4.39
N LEU A 159 -1.51 -4.32 3.61
CA LEU A 159 -0.24 -4.08 2.92
C LEU A 159 -0.51 -3.64 1.47
N ILE A 160 0.23 -2.64 1.02
CA ILE A 160 0.15 -2.04 -0.31
C ILE A 160 1.56 -2.04 -0.88
N THR A 161 1.77 -2.82 -1.95
CA THR A 161 3.06 -2.94 -2.64
C THR A 161 3.12 -2.10 -3.92
N ASP A 162 1.98 -1.62 -4.44
CA ASP A 162 1.95 -0.71 -5.59
C ASP A 162 2.24 0.73 -5.15
N ILE A 163 3.38 1.26 -5.62
CA ILE A 163 3.82 2.63 -5.35
C ILE A 163 2.83 3.68 -5.84
N ASN A 164 2.09 3.44 -6.93
CA ASN A 164 1.12 4.40 -7.46
C ASN A 164 -0.09 4.51 -6.54
N ILE A 165 -0.56 3.37 -6.01
CA ILE A 165 -1.63 3.34 -5.00
C ILE A 165 -1.15 4.03 -3.72
N ALA A 166 0.05 3.70 -3.24
CA ALA A 166 0.64 4.34 -2.07
C ALA A 166 0.79 5.87 -2.26
N THR A 167 1.23 6.31 -3.45
CA THR A 167 1.34 7.74 -3.79
C THR A 167 -0.01 8.44 -3.67
N LYS A 168 -1.08 7.87 -4.27
CA LYS A 168 -2.43 8.45 -4.19
C LYS A 168 -2.90 8.60 -2.74
N ILE A 169 -2.71 7.57 -1.93
CA ILE A 169 -3.10 7.59 -0.50
C ILE A 169 -2.36 8.71 0.23
N ILE A 170 -1.03 8.75 0.08
CA ILE A 170 -0.17 9.69 0.80
C ILE A 170 -0.41 11.12 0.37
N SER A 171 -0.53 11.38 -0.93
CA SER A 171 -0.86 12.71 -1.45
C SER A 171 -2.20 13.23 -0.91
N SER A 172 -3.23 12.38 -0.83
CA SER A 172 -4.53 12.80 -0.28
C SER A 172 -4.47 13.09 1.23
N ILE A 173 -3.70 12.32 1.99
CA ILE A 173 -3.50 12.57 3.42
C ILE A 173 -2.76 13.89 3.66
N ILE A 174 -1.74 14.21 2.87
CA ILE A 174 -0.93 15.45 3.03
C ILE A 174 -1.70 16.68 2.56
N ASN A 175 -2.56 16.53 1.56
CA ASN A 175 -3.45 17.60 1.11
C ASN A 175 -4.58 17.87 2.12
N SER A 176 -4.68 17.08 3.17
CA SER A 176 -5.58 17.34 4.30
C SER A 176 -4.88 18.17 5.37
N ASP A 177 -5.63 18.91 6.19
CA ASP A 177 -5.09 19.75 7.27
C ASP A 177 -4.58 18.97 8.50
N PHE A 178 -4.19 17.70 8.31
CA PHE A 178 -3.76 16.84 9.41
C PHE A 178 -2.31 17.10 9.80
N LYS A 179 -2.05 17.13 11.11
CA LYS A 179 -0.69 17.11 11.65
C LYS A 179 -0.16 15.69 11.70
N LEU A 180 0.88 15.43 10.91
CA LEU A 180 1.50 14.12 10.79
C LEU A 180 2.83 14.09 11.52
N GLY A 181 3.07 13.01 12.26
CA GLY A 181 4.33 12.74 12.93
C GLY A 181 5.03 11.55 12.27
N LEU A 182 6.34 11.63 12.16
CA LEU A 182 7.24 10.58 11.70
C LEU A 182 8.00 10.02 12.89
N ASP A 183 8.12 8.70 12.95
CA ASP A 183 9.05 8.03 13.85
C ASP A 183 9.86 7.02 13.03
N LEU A 184 11.19 7.08 13.18
CA LEU A 184 12.12 6.26 12.42
C LEU A 184 12.60 5.06 13.25
N TYR A 185 12.61 3.87 12.65
CA TYR A 185 13.06 2.64 13.30
C TYR A 185 14.59 2.46 13.28
N ASN A 186 15.27 3.28 12.49
CA ASN A 186 16.69 3.19 12.18
C ASN A 186 17.60 3.99 13.14
N GLY A 187 17.04 4.56 14.20
CA GLY A 187 17.79 5.37 15.18
C GLY A 187 18.00 6.84 14.80
N PHE A 188 17.43 7.29 13.68
CA PHE A 188 17.33 8.72 13.33
C PHE A 188 16.19 9.40 14.09
N CYS A 189 16.15 10.73 14.02
CA CYS A 189 15.19 11.54 14.77
C CYS A 189 13.76 11.36 14.23
N SER A 190 12.83 11.17 15.16
CA SER A 190 11.41 11.36 14.92
C SER A 190 11.12 12.84 14.71
N GLY A 191 10.09 13.18 13.93
CA GLY A 191 9.81 14.57 13.63
C GLY A 191 8.42 14.90 13.11
N ASP A 192 8.14 16.20 13.02
CA ASP A 192 6.90 16.74 12.45
C ASP A 192 7.04 16.76 10.93
N ILE A 193 6.17 16.04 10.22
CA ILE A 193 6.26 15.95 8.76
C ILE A 193 5.81 17.28 8.16
N LEU A 194 6.68 17.86 7.33
CA LEU A 194 6.40 19.05 6.53
C LEU A 194 5.91 18.67 5.13
N GLU A 195 6.57 17.70 4.50
CA GLU A 195 6.27 17.25 3.13
C GLU A 195 6.54 15.75 3.00
N ILE A 196 5.71 15.05 2.23
CA ILE A 196 6.07 13.73 1.69
C ILE A 196 5.79 13.79 0.19
N LYS A 197 6.78 13.40 -0.61
CA LYS A 197 6.67 13.43 -2.07
C LYS A 197 7.30 12.19 -2.68
N ARG A 198 6.71 11.74 -3.78
CA ARG A 198 7.37 10.79 -4.67
C ARG A 198 8.32 11.57 -5.56
N ILE A 199 9.62 11.32 -5.44
CA ILE A 199 10.66 12.07 -6.15
C ILE A 199 11.02 11.42 -7.50
N ASP A 200 10.78 10.12 -7.65
CA ASP A 200 10.97 9.42 -8.92
C ASP A 200 10.08 8.16 -9.03
N LYS A 201 10.38 7.30 -10.01
CA LYS A 201 9.63 6.05 -10.25
C LYS A 201 9.59 5.10 -9.05
N ASN A 202 10.58 5.13 -8.17
CA ASN A 202 10.77 4.16 -7.09
C ASN A 202 10.95 4.79 -5.70
N HIS A 203 11.20 6.09 -5.58
CA HIS A 203 11.59 6.73 -4.32
C HIS A 203 10.54 7.68 -3.76
N PHE A 204 10.44 7.66 -2.42
CA PHE A 204 9.80 8.71 -1.65
C PHE A 204 10.84 9.54 -0.90
N SER A 205 10.48 10.79 -0.65
CA SER A 205 11.13 11.73 0.26
C SER A 205 10.14 12.14 1.34
N ILE A 206 10.60 12.18 2.59
CA ILE A 206 9.88 12.76 3.74
C ILE A 206 10.74 13.87 4.33
N LEU A 207 10.26 15.11 4.27
CA LEU A 207 10.91 16.27 4.87
C LEU A 207 10.24 16.57 6.22
N THR A 208 11.05 16.69 7.26
CA THR A 208 10.62 17.01 8.63
C THR A 208 10.99 18.44 9.02
N ASN A 209 10.12 19.09 9.80
CA ASN A 209 10.23 20.51 10.16
C ASN A 209 11.15 20.76 11.36
N ASP A 210 11.19 19.85 12.31
CA ASP A 210 11.83 20.02 13.61
C ASP A 210 13.34 19.80 13.60
N ASP A 211 13.82 18.82 12.82
CA ASP A 211 15.25 18.56 12.61
C ASP A 211 15.76 19.05 11.25
N ASN A 212 14.87 19.59 10.39
CA ASN A 212 15.18 20.08 9.06
C ASN A 212 15.94 19.03 8.22
N SER A 213 15.43 17.79 8.25
CA SER A 213 15.99 16.64 7.57
C SER A 213 15.03 16.11 6.50
N GLU A 214 15.57 15.76 5.34
CA GLU A 214 14.87 15.04 4.28
C GLU A 214 15.35 13.59 4.26
N TYR A 215 14.43 12.67 4.42
CA TYR A 215 14.70 11.24 4.40
C TYR A 215 14.22 10.63 3.08
N ILE A 216 15.16 10.12 2.29
CA ILE A 216 14.92 9.53 0.97
C ILE A 216 15.09 8.01 1.05
N PHE A 217 14.12 7.26 0.52
CA PHE A 217 14.19 5.80 0.50
C PHE A 217 13.50 5.23 -0.72
N LYS A 218 13.99 4.07 -1.17
CA LYS A 218 13.36 3.30 -2.24
C LYS A 218 12.15 2.57 -1.69
N PHE A 219 10.97 2.83 -2.25
CA PHE A 219 9.72 2.23 -1.82
C PHE A 219 9.71 0.73 -2.05
N LYS A 220 9.31 -0.02 -1.02
CA LYS A 220 8.95 -1.43 -1.15
C LYS A 220 7.48 -1.69 -0.83
N GLY A 221 6.96 -1.03 0.20
CA GLY A 221 5.59 -1.23 0.63
C GLY A 221 5.12 -0.18 1.63
N LEU A 222 3.80 -0.05 1.70
CA LEU A 222 3.07 0.76 2.66
C LEU A 222 2.10 -0.16 3.40
N LEU A 223 2.17 -0.22 4.73
CA LEU A 223 1.21 -0.95 5.53
C LEU A 223 0.36 0.02 6.33
N ILE A 224 -0.96 -0.05 6.16
CA ILE A 224 -1.91 0.79 6.86
C ILE A 224 -2.54 -0.04 7.97
N TYR A 225 -2.51 0.47 9.19
CA TYR A 225 -3.23 -0.07 10.32
C TYR A 225 -4.37 0.87 10.70
N MET A 226 -5.60 0.35 10.67
CA MET A 226 -6.80 1.04 11.15
C MET A 226 -7.22 0.49 12.52
N PRO A 227 -7.08 1.25 13.61
CA PRO A 227 -7.48 0.77 14.93
C PRO A 227 -8.99 0.73 15.09
N SER A 228 -9.47 -0.04 16.08
CA SER A 228 -10.89 -0.06 16.48
C SER A 228 -11.44 1.34 16.77
N LEU A 229 -12.69 1.61 16.39
CA LEU A 229 -13.38 2.88 16.62
C LEU A 229 -13.44 3.29 18.08
N HIS A 230 -13.59 2.30 18.97
CA HIS A 230 -13.71 2.56 20.39
C HIS A 230 -12.39 3.00 21.03
N SER A 231 -11.28 2.83 20.33
CA SER A 231 -9.97 3.31 20.78
C SER A 231 -9.76 4.77 20.41
N LYS A 232 -8.90 5.46 21.18
CA LYS A 232 -8.38 6.79 20.84
C LYS A 232 -7.11 6.72 19.99
N TYR A 233 -6.82 5.55 19.41
CA TYR A 233 -5.60 5.35 18.66
C TYR A 233 -5.71 5.93 17.26
N SER A 234 -4.58 6.50 16.82
CA SER A 234 -4.32 6.95 15.46
C SER A 234 -4.27 5.75 14.52
N PRO A 235 -4.80 5.88 13.30
CA PRO A 235 -4.27 5.13 12.19
C PRO A 235 -2.75 5.24 12.10
N ILE A 236 -2.08 4.17 11.68
CA ILE A 236 -0.63 4.19 11.52
C ILE A 236 -0.28 3.69 10.13
N LEU A 237 0.61 4.42 9.46
CA LEU A 237 1.14 4.08 8.16
C LEU A 237 2.60 3.69 8.31
N TYR A 238 2.96 2.47 7.92
CA TYR A 238 4.35 2.00 7.95
C TYR A 238 4.92 1.96 6.55
N PHE A 239 6.12 2.51 6.38
CA PHE A 239 6.86 2.37 5.14
C PHE A 239 7.95 1.31 5.28
N GLU A 240 8.09 0.49 4.24
CA GLU A 240 9.25 -0.36 4.04
C GLU A 240 10.11 0.22 2.94
N ALA A 241 11.41 0.32 3.22
CA ALA A 241 12.42 0.59 2.22
C ALA A 241 12.89 -0.71 1.58
N ASP A 242 13.16 -0.68 0.28
CA ASP A 242 13.90 -1.73 -0.42
C ASP A 242 15.41 -1.40 -0.44
N ASN A 243 16.23 -2.38 -0.83
CA ASN A 243 17.63 -2.14 -1.10
C ASN A 243 17.77 -1.17 -2.28
N ASP A 244 18.58 -0.14 -2.09
CA ASP A 244 18.91 0.82 -3.12
C ASP A 244 20.40 0.76 -3.49
N ILE A 245 20.71 1.29 -4.67
CA ILE A 245 22.05 1.28 -5.24
C ILE A 245 22.69 2.63 -4.93
N CYS A 246 23.89 2.58 -4.37
CA CYS A 246 24.78 3.72 -4.27
C CYS A 246 25.54 3.85 -5.61
N ASP A 247 25.53 5.04 -6.21
CA ASP A 247 26.38 5.31 -7.37
C ASP A 247 27.86 5.25 -6.95
N GLU A 248 28.76 5.05 -7.91
CA GLU A 248 30.19 4.87 -7.58
C GLU A 248 30.80 6.11 -6.92
N TYR A 249 30.27 7.28 -7.22
CA TYR A 249 30.72 8.56 -6.66
C TYR A 249 30.33 8.72 -5.19
N SER A 250 29.19 8.18 -4.75
CA SER A 250 28.74 8.28 -3.35
C SER A 250 29.16 7.07 -2.50
N LYS A 251 29.91 6.10 -3.06
CA LYS A 251 30.38 4.91 -2.30
C LYS A 251 31.27 5.29 -1.12
N GLU A 252 32.08 6.34 -1.26
CA GLU A 252 32.96 6.85 -0.19
C GLU A 252 32.14 7.51 0.94
N GLU A 253 30.92 7.94 0.63
CA GLU A 253 29.97 8.60 1.53
C GLU A 253 29.02 7.62 2.24
N LEU A 254 29.22 6.32 2.01
CA LEU A 254 28.45 5.28 2.65
C LEU A 254 28.69 5.28 4.16
N ARG A 255 27.67 5.65 4.92
CA ARG A 255 27.65 5.54 6.39
C ARG A 255 26.93 4.26 6.78
N CYS A 256 27.55 3.49 7.67
CA CYS A 256 26.90 2.38 8.36
C CYS A 256 26.47 2.84 9.75
N PHE A 257 25.18 2.92 9.98
CA PHE A 257 24.56 3.26 11.27
C PHE A 257 24.34 1.99 12.11
N ARG A 258 23.75 2.15 13.30
CA ARG A 258 23.37 1.01 14.14
C ARG A 258 22.46 0.05 13.36
N ASP A 259 22.53 -1.22 13.75
CA ASP A 259 21.69 -2.29 13.20
C ASP A 259 21.90 -2.60 11.71
N GLY A 260 23.06 -2.22 11.15
CA GLY A 260 23.46 -2.57 9.78
C GLY A 260 22.84 -1.68 8.69
N ILE A 261 22.27 -0.55 9.10
CA ILE A 261 21.59 0.40 8.21
C ILE A 261 22.62 1.21 7.46
N LYS A 262 22.49 1.25 6.14
CA LYS A 262 23.37 2.00 5.25
C LYS A 262 22.61 3.19 4.72
N ALA A 263 23.20 4.38 4.83
CA ALA A 263 22.68 5.58 4.21
C ALA A 263 23.81 6.49 3.72
N ILE A 264 23.46 7.40 2.82
CA ILE A 264 24.32 8.48 2.34
C ILE A 264 23.79 9.77 2.96
N GLU A 265 24.70 10.58 3.50
CA GLU A 265 24.36 11.89 4.06
C GLU A 265 24.76 13.00 3.09
N GLY A 266 23.94 14.03 3.00
CA GLY A 266 24.18 15.19 2.15
C GLY A 266 23.47 16.43 2.65
N ILE A 267 23.60 17.52 1.90
CA ILE A 267 22.92 18.79 2.14
C ILE A 267 22.25 19.23 0.86
N TYR A 268 20.95 19.52 0.93
CA TYR A 268 20.23 20.16 -0.16
C TYR A 268 20.32 21.69 -0.02
N LEU A 269 20.72 22.36 -1.11
CA LEU A 269 20.86 23.81 -1.17
C LEU A 269 19.74 24.40 -2.03
N TYR A 270 18.82 25.13 -1.41
CA TYR A 270 17.62 25.66 -2.09
C TYR A 270 17.94 26.66 -3.21
N GLU A 271 19.05 27.40 -3.09
CA GLU A 271 19.46 28.39 -4.09
C GLU A 271 20.00 27.75 -5.38
N LYS A 272 20.53 26.53 -5.28
CA LYS A 272 21.11 25.78 -6.39
C LYS A 272 20.19 24.70 -6.93
N ASP A 273 19.16 24.32 -6.18
CA ASP A 273 18.30 23.16 -6.45
C ASP A 273 19.12 21.87 -6.64
N GLU A 274 20.14 21.70 -5.79
CA GLU A 274 21.08 20.59 -5.88
C GLU A 274 21.35 20.01 -4.49
N THR A 275 21.51 18.69 -4.44
CA THR A 275 22.00 17.98 -3.25
C THR A 275 23.50 17.75 -3.37
N MET A 276 24.24 18.30 -2.42
CA MET A 276 25.66 18.06 -2.23
C MET A 276 25.84 16.81 -1.37
N TYR A 277 26.57 15.83 -1.90
CA TYR A 277 27.01 14.64 -1.17
C TYR A 277 28.53 14.70 -1.01
N GLY A 278 29.06 14.32 0.15
CA GLY A 278 30.50 14.43 0.38
C GLY A 278 30.85 14.87 1.79
N PHE A 279 31.50 14.04 2.61
CA PHE A 279 31.88 14.41 3.98
C PHE A 279 32.80 15.62 3.99
N GLU A 280 33.74 15.71 3.05
CA GLU A 280 34.63 16.86 2.93
C GLU A 280 33.88 18.13 2.53
N GLU A 281 32.97 18.05 1.55
CA GLU A 281 32.20 19.19 1.07
C GLU A 281 31.17 19.67 2.11
N VAL A 282 30.46 18.73 2.76
CA VAL A 282 29.53 18.97 3.85
C VAL A 282 30.25 19.58 5.06
N ASN A 283 31.41 19.04 5.45
CA ASN A 283 32.19 19.64 6.53
C ASN A 283 32.75 21.00 6.15
N LYS A 284 33.17 21.19 4.90
CA LYS A 284 33.63 22.49 4.41
C LYS A 284 32.49 23.51 4.50
N PHE A 285 31.29 23.15 4.06
CA PHE A 285 30.10 23.97 4.21
C PHE A 285 29.82 24.31 5.69
N HIS A 286 29.84 23.32 6.59
CA HIS A 286 29.65 23.56 8.03
C HIS A 286 30.79 24.38 8.67
N ASN A 287 32.03 24.22 8.23
CA ASN A 287 33.18 24.97 8.73
C ASN A 287 33.14 26.42 8.24
N GLU A 288 32.82 26.65 6.97
CA GLU A 288 32.57 27.99 6.41
C GLU A 288 31.39 28.67 7.11
N TYR A 289 30.34 27.92 7.43
CA TYR A 289 29.21 28.38 8.25
C TYR A 289 29.64 28.83 9.65
N ASN A 290 30.40 28.00 10.37
CA ASN A 290 30.81 28.29 11.75
C ASN A 290 31.87 29.40 11.85
N SER A 291 32.64 29.65 10.78
CA SER A 291 33.79 30.57 10.81
C SER A 291 33.49 31.98 10.29
N THR A 292 32.44 32.19 9.48
CA THR A 292 32.27 33.47 8.77
C THR A 292 31.37 34.50 9.46
N GLY A 293 30.52 34.12 10.42
CA GLY A 293 29.78 35.04 11.31
C GLY A 293 28.82 36.07 10.68
N TYR A 294 28.93 36.36 9.38
CA TYR A 294 28.17 37.37 8.64
C TYR A 294 28.27 37.09 7.13
N MET A 295 27.34 36.30 6.59
CA MET A 295 26.77 36.43 5.24
C MET A 295 25.46 35.64 5.24
N SER A 296 24.45 36.11 4.52
CA SER A 296 23.15 35.44 4.39
C SER A 296 23.35 33.97 4.07
N THR A 297 23.01 33.12 5.02
CA THR A 297 23.19 31.68 4.89
C THR A 297 22.30 31.17 3.76
N PRO A 298 22.84 30.41 2.80
CA PRO A 298 22.00 29.73 1.82
C PRO A 298 20.99 28.89 2.58
N LYS A 299 19.71 29.00 2.24
CA LYS A 299 18.69 28.12 2.83
C LYS A 299 19.06 26.68 2.46
N TYR A 300 19.07 25.78 3.45
CA TYR A 300 19.46 24.38 3.26
C TYR A 300 18.69 23.44 4.20
N HIS A 301 18.70 22.14 3.89
CA HIS A 301 18.29 21.06 4.80
C HIS A 301 19.20 19.84 4.64
N THR A 302 19.27 19.01 5.68
CA THR A 302 20.09 17.78 5.65
C THR A 302 19.35 16.70 4.86
N VAL A 303 20.06 15.92 4.06
CA VAL A 303 19.47 14.80 3.29
C VAL A 303 20.08 13.49 3.77
N HIS A 304 19.23 12.51 4.03
CA HIS A 304 19.61 11.15 4.37
C HIS A 304 18.97 10.17 3.38
N LYS A 305 19.79 9.58 2.51
CA LYS A 305 19.34 8.58 1.53
C LYS A 305 19.61 7.17 2.03
N PHE A 306 18.57 6.42 2.35
CA PHE A 306 18.67 5.05 2.85
C PHE A 306 18.84 4.03 1.73
N LEU A 307 19.75 3.07 1.96
CA LEU A 307 20.12 2.04 1.00
C LEU A 307 19.80 0.63 1.47
N THR A 308 19.53 0.44 2.76
CA THR A 308 19.22 -0.87 3.35
C THR A 308 17.72 -1.13 3.34
N LYS A 309 17.33 -2.33 2.91
CA LYS A 309 15.95 -2.84 3.05
C LYS A 309 15.54 -2.95 4.52
N GLY A 310 14.31 -2.59 4.82
CA GLY A 310 13.66 -2.88 6.10
C GLY A 310 12.49 -1.95 6.37
N ILE A 311 11.82 -2.15 7.51
CA ILE A 311 10.83 -1.18 7.99
C ILE A 311 11.56 0.13 8.26
N PHE A 312 11.21 1.14 7.46
CA PHE A 312 11.89 2.42 7.43
C PHE A 312 11.33 3.36 8.51
N CYS A 313 10.02 3.58 8.47
CA CYS A 313 9.36 4.52 9.35
C CYS A 313 7.91 4.14 9.63
N PHE A 314 7.32 4.83 10.61
CA PHE A 314 5.87 4.92 10.69
C PHE A 314 5.41 6.37 10.82
N ILE A 315 4.23 6.62 10.28
CA ILE A 315 3.55 7.90 10.27
C ILE A 315 2.27 7.78 11.10
N ASN A 316 2.05 8.78 11.94
CA ASN A 316 0.88 8.87 12.81
C ASN A 316 0.22 10.25 12.70
N PHE A 317 -1.06 10.31 13.08
CA PHE A 317 -1.81 11.56 13.22
C PHE A 317 -1.61 12.09 14.63
N GLN A 318 -0.86 13.17 14.79
CA GLN A 318 -0.39 13.65 16.10
C GLN A 318 -1.51 14.13 17.03
N THR A 319 -2.69 14.39 16.49
CA THR A 319 -3.89 14.72 17.26
C THR A 319 -4.47 13.51 18.01
N LEU A 320 -4.06 12.29 17.65
CA LEU A 320 -4.53 11.04 18.24
C LEU A 320 -3.40 10.31 19.00
N LYS A 321 -3.77 9.35 19.86
CA LYS A 321 -2.78 8.56 20.61
C LYS A 321 -2.13 7.52 19.70
N TYR A 322 -0.84 7.25 19.86
CA TYR A 322 -0.16 6.18 19.09
C TYR A 322 0.91 5.41 19.88
N ARG A 323 1.47 5.99 20.95
CA ARG A 323 2.64 5.46 21.70
C ARG A 323 2.57 3.99 22.15
N GLN A 324 1.40 3.47 22.54
CA GLN A 324 1.31 2.06 22.96
C GLN A 324 1.49 1.08 21.80
N VAL A 325 1.08 1.48 20.59
CA VAL A 325 1.25 0.66 19.39
C VAL A 325 2.74 0.53 19.03
N VAL A 326 3.53 1.58 19.27
CA VAL A 326 4.98 1.62 19.04
C VAL A 326 5.76 0.70 19.99
N VAL A 327 5.36 0.64 21.27
CA VAL A 327 5.98 -0.25 22.25
C VAL A 327 5.81 -1.71 21.82
N SER A 328 4.62 -2.08 21.35
CA SER A 328 4.35 -3.42 20.82
C SER A 328 5.21 -3.80 19.61
N LEU A 329 5.81 -2.84 18.90
CA LEU A 329 6.56 -3.07 17.67
C LEU A 329 8.06 -3.18 17.90
N ARG A 330 8.61 -2.38 18.82
CA ARG A 330 10.02 -2.48 19.23
C ARG A 330 10.34 -3.84 19.85
N ASP A 331 9.37 -4.44 20.52
CA ASP A 331 9.54 -5.74 21.17
C ASP A 331 9.60 -6.91 20.15
N TRP A 332 9.11 -6.73 18.92
CA TRP A 332 8.89 -7.82 17.98
C TRP A 332 9.95 -7.92 16.85
N LYS A 333 10.91 -6.98 16.79
CA LYS A 333 12.07 -7.01 15.86
C LYS A 333 11.74 -7.49 14.45
N PHE A 334 10.72 -6.89 13.82
CA PHE A 334 10.32 -7.29 12.47
C PHE A 334 11.33 -6.80 11.42
N GLU A 335 11.63 -7.66 10.45
CA GLU A 335 12.53 -7.34 9.33
C GLU A 335 11.78 -6.74 8.12
N ASP A 336 10.48 -7.02 7.97
CA ASP A 336 9.64 -6.53 6.85
C ASP A 336 8.16 -6.32 7.25
N LEU A 337 7.40 -5.65 6.36
CA LEU A 337 5.99 -5.36 6.62
C LEU A 337 5.10 -6.59 6.55
N LYS A 338 5.51 -7.68 5.89
CA LYS A 338 4.68 -8.88 5.79
C LYS A 338 4.61 -9.58 7.14
N ALA A 339 5.75 -9.71 7.81
CA ALA A 339 5.82 -10.21 9.18
C ALA A 339 4.99 -9.33 10.13
N LEU A 340 5.06 -8.01 9.96
CA LEU A 340 4.26 -7.06 10.73
C LEU A 340 2.74 -7.21 10.48
N GLU A 341 2.33 -7.38 9.23
CA GLU A 341 0.94 -7.62 8.85
C GLU A 341 0.38 -8.87 9.55
N VAL A 342 1.12 -9.98 9.49
CA VAL A 342 0.75 -11.26 10.12
C VAL A 342 0.63 -11.11 11.63
N ALA A 343 1.55 -10.37 12.26
CA ALA A 343 1.52 -10.08 13.68
C ALA A 343 0.26 -9.32 14.09
N TYR A 344 -0.07 -8.24 13.38
CA TYR A 344 -1.31 -7.49 13.61
C TYR A 344 -2.53 -8.38 13.42
N ARG A 345 -2.62 -9.15 12.32
CA ARG A 345 -3.77 -10.05 12.09
C ARG A 345 -3.96 -11.09 13.21
N LYS A 346 -2.90 -11.49 13.90
CA LYS A 346 -2.97 -12.40 15.06
C LYS A 346 -3.47 -11.71 16.33
N THR A 347 -3.09 -10.45 16.56
CA THR A 347 -3.49 -9.69 17.77
C THR A 347 -4.87 -9.05 17.66
N LEU A 348 -5.38 -8.89 16.44
CA LEU A 348 -6.70 -8.32 16.16
C LEU A 348 -7.85 -9.34 16.30
N LYS A 349 -7.53 -10.65 16.42
CA LYS A 349 -8.46 -11.73 16.77
C LYS A 349 -8.55 -11.88 18.29
#